data_AF-A0A4W6ET88-F1
#
_entry.id   AF-A0A4W6ET88-F1
#
_cell.length_a   1.000
_cell.length_b   1.000
_cell.length_c   1.000
_cell.angle_alpha   90.00
_cell.angle_beta   90.00
_cell.angle_gamma   90.00
#
_symmetry.space_group_name_H-M   'P 1'
#
loop_
_entity.id
_entity.type
_entity.pdbx_description
1 polymer ?
#
loop_
_entity_poly.entity_id
_entity_poly.type
_entity_poly.pdbx_seq_one_letter_code
_entity_poly.pdbx_strand_id
1 'polypeptide(L)'
;EQSSVQHAKDHRKPEEIRKQRLQELQDKQKLSRERELMKRRNLLSFQNDILQRQREFEQREMEMQSLEKHVNFENENSRKAYYREFKKVVEAADVILEVLDARDPLGCRCPQVEQAVIQSGTNKKIVLVLNKIDLVSKEIVEKWIKYLRNEFPTVAFKASTQQQTKNLKRSNVPVTQATTELLSSSACVGADCLMKLLGNYCRNLDIKTAITVGVVGFPNVGKSSLINSLKRARACNVGATPGVTKCLQEVHLDKHIKLLDCPGIVMATSTTDAAMILRNCVKIEQLVDPLPPVEAILRRCNKAQIIEHYGVPDFHTALEFLALLARRQGKLRKGGLPDTDKAAKSVLMDWTGGRISYFTHPPETHTLPTHVSAEIVAEMGKAFDWEELEKGNQEVLAGNLKDGLGHINKKTKNKKHTPSGIQCSLEIKSQKSKTDLPANDAASRAPDLKDILNVDPLQQGQALMAASKKRKKQQKRAGLYKCPSQSSIVHYFISSHSMVSLKSLYSHLVLFSLLSFHRHKSGKKIKNKIVIIV
;
A
#
# COMPACT_ATOMS: atom_id res chain seq x y z
N GLU A 1 -72.10 71.14 -3.85
CA GLU A 1 -72.34 72.55 -4.20
C GLU A 1 -71.11 73.13 -4.89
N GLN A 2 -71.34 73.88 -5.96
CA GLN A 2 -70.31 74.59 -6.73
C GLN A 2 -69.83 75.83 -5.97
N SER A 3 -68.53 76.15 -6.02
CA SER A 3 -68.06 77.54 -6.17
C SER A 3 -66.59 77.50 -6.63
N SER A 4 -66.33 77.82 -7.90
CA SER A 4 -65.98 79.15 -8.44
C SER A 4 -64.52 79.55 -8.20
N VAL A 5 -63.74 79.45 -9.30
CA VAL A 5 -62.37 79.94 -9.47
C VAL A 5 -62.35 81.47 -9.47
N GLN A 6 -61.48 82.08 -8.66
CA GLN A 6 -61.08 83.48 -8.85
C GLN A 6 -59.58 83.53 -9.14
N HIS A 7 -59.27 83.96 -10.37
CA HIS A 7 -57.92 84.29 -10.81
C HIS A 7 -57.47 85.62 -10.17
N ALA A 8 -56.53 85.55 -9.23
CA ALA A 8 -55.76 86.71 -8.78
C ALA A 8 -54.48 86.82 -9.63
N LYS A 9 -54.39 87.87 -10.45
CA LYS A 9 -53.15 88.25 -11.15
C LYS A 9 -52.20 88.90 -10.14
N ASP A 10 -51.22 88.13 -9.67
CA ASP A 10 -50.21 88.56 -8.72
C ASP A 10 -49.16 89.43 -9.43
N HIS A 11 -49.29 90.76 -9.27
CA HIS A 11 -48.35 91.77 -9.73
C HIS A 11 -47.08 91.77 -8.85
N ARG A 12 -46.27 90.72 -8.94
CA ARG A 12 -44.90 90.76 -8.42
C ARG A 12 -44.04 91.60 -9.36
N LYS A 13 -43.28 92.54 -8.79
CA LYS A 13 -42.39 93.42 -9.56
C LYS A 13 -41.41 92.55 -10.38
N PRO A 14 -41.17 92.86 -11.67
CA PRO A 14 -40.34 92.01 -12.54
C PRO A 14 -38.95 91.72 -11.95
N GLU A 15 -38.41 92.64 -11.15
CA GLU A 15 -37.13 92.49 -10.46
C GLU A 15 -37.14 91.41 -9.38
N GLU A 16 -38.23 91.27 -8.62
CA GLU A 16 -38.36 90.24 -7.59
C GLU A 16 -38.49 88.85 -8.20
N ILE A 17 -39.24 88.73 -9.30
CA ILE A 17 -39.33 87.49 -10.09
C ILE A 17 -37.96 87.13 -10.67
N ARG A 18 -37.21 88.11 -11.18
CA ARG A 18 -35.86 87.90 -11.71
C ARG A 18 -34.90 87.47 -10.62
N LYS A 19 -34.97 88.06 -9.42
CA LYS A 19 -34.14 87.71 -8.26
C LYS A 19 -34.47 86.32 -7.73
N GLN A 20 -35.77 85.96 -7.63
CA GLN A 20 -36.20 84.60 -7.29
C GLN A 20 -35.73 83.56 -8.30
N ARG A 21 -35.83 83.83 -9.61
CA ARG A 21 -35.33 82.91 -10.64
C ARG A 21 -33.82 82.75 -10.59
N LEU A 22 -33.07 83.82 -10.30
CA LEU A 22 -31.62 83.76 -10.16
C LEU A 22 -31.23 82.91 -8.93
N GLN A 23 -31.96 83.06 -7.83
CA GLN A 23 -31.77 82.31 -6.60
C GLN A 23 -32.12 80.83 -6.80
N GLU A 24 -33.24 80.51 -7.44
CA GLU A 24 -33.62 79.14 -7.79
C GLU A 24 -32.60 78.46 -8.73
N LEU A 25 -32.02 79.21 -9.67
CA LEU A 25 -30.95 78.70 -10.54
C LEU A 25 -29.67 78.41 -9.74
N GLN A 26 -29.29 79.29 -8.81
CA GLN A 26 -28.13 79.07 -7.94
C GLN A 26 -28.34 77.89 -7.00
N ASP A 27 -29.53 77.76 -6.42
CA ASP A 27 -29.89 76.65 -5.52
C ASP A 27 -29.94 75.32 -6.28
N LYS A 28 -30.50 75.29 -7.49
CA LYS A 28 -30.45 74.12 -8.38
C LYS A 28 -29.02 73.73 -8.74
N GLN A 29 -28.14 74.70 -9.01
CA GLN A 29 -26.73 74.41 -9.31
C GLN A 29 -26.00 73.87 -8.08
N LYS A 30 -26.24 74.42 -6.88
CA LYS A 30 -25.69 73.89 -5.62
C LYS A 30 -26.16 72.45 -5.36
N LEU A 31 -27.47 72.19 -5.48
CA LEU A 31 -28.04 70.85 -5.31
C LEU A 31 -27.50 69.84 -6.33
N SER A 32 -27.27 70.28 -7.57
CA SER A 32 -26.65 69.44 -8.60
C SER A 32 -25.20 69.09 -8.23
N ARG A 33 -24.41 70.07 -7.78
CA ARG A 33 -23.03 69.86 -7.32
C ARG A 33 -22.95 68.96 -6.09
N GLU A 34 -23.86 69.14 -5.13
CA GLU A 34 -23.94 68.27 -3.95
C GLU A 34 -24.35 66.84 -4.31
N ARG A 35 -25.29 66.65 -5.24
CA ARG A 35 -25.65 65.32 -5.76
C ARG A 35 -24.49 64.65 -6.49
N GLU A 36 -23.70 65.41 -7.25
CA GLU A 36 -22.52 64.89 -7.94
C GLU A 36 -21.39 64.54 -6.96
N LEU A 37 -21.17 65.37 -5.93
CA LEU A 37 -20.26 65.08 -4.83
C LEU A 37 -20.69 63.86 -4.01
N MET A 38 -22.00 63.68 -3.76
CA MET A 38 -22.52 62.46 -3.12
C MET A 38 -22.37 61.23 -4.01
N LYS A 39 -22.59 61.35 -5.33
CA LYS A 39 -22.30 60.27 -6.29
C LYS A 39 -20.81 59.92 -6.32
N ARG A 40 -19.91 60.91 -6.26
CA ARG A 40 -18.46 60.69 -6.16
C ARG A 40 -18.06 60.10 -4.82
N ARG A 41 -18.68 60.48 -3.70
CA ARG A 41 -18.51 59.84 -2.38
C ARG A 41 -18.98 58.39 -2.40
N ASN A 42 -20.07 58.07 -3.08
CA ASN A 42 -20.55 56.70 -3.28
C ASN A 42 -19.67 55.89 -4.24
N LEU A 43 -19.11 56.51 -5.27
CA LEU A 43 -18.18 55.84 -6.18
C LEU A 43 -16.82 55.59 -5.53
N LEU A 44 -16.32 56.55 -4.74
CA LEU A 44 -15.09 56.41 -3.96
C LEU A 44 -15.25 55.38 -2.85
N SER A 45 -16.38 55.35 -2.14
CA SER A 45 -16.64 54.30 -1.17
C SER A 45 -16.75 52.93 -1.84
N PHE A 46 -17.36 52.86 -3.02
CA PHE A 46 -17.44 51.62 -3.81
C PHE A 46 -16.06 51.18 -4.33
N GLN A 47 -15.21 52.11 -4.78
CA GLN A 47 -13.84 51.82 -5.22
C GLN A 47 -12.97 51.35 -4.06
N ASN A 48 -13.11 51.96 -2.88
CA ASN A 48 -12.41 51.55 -1.67
C ASN A 48 -12.89 50.18 -1.17
N ASP A 49 -14.19 49.89 -1.22
CA ASP A 49 -14.74 48.56 -0.90
C ASP A 49 -14.25 47.49 -1.88
N ILE A 50 -14.19 47.78 -3.19
CA ILE A 50 -13.60 46.87 -4.18
C ILE A 50 -12.13 46.61 -3.88
N LEU A 51 -11.33 47.66 -3.63
CA LEU A 51 -9.90 47.52 -3.32
C LEU A 51 -9.64 46.80 -1.99
N GLN A 52 -10.53 46.98 -1.01
CA GLN A 52 -10.46 46.26 0.25
C GLN A 52 -10.79 44.78 0.06
N ARG A 53 -11.87 44.45 -0.66
CA ARG A 53 -12.21 43.06 -1.00
C ARG A 53 -11.15 42.38 -1.86
N GLN A 54 -10.52 43.12 -2.77
CA GLN A 54 -9.43 42.60 -3.59
C GLN A 54 -8.18 42.32 -2.76
N ARG A 55 -7.81 43.19 -1.81
CA ARG A 55 -6.72 42.91 -0.86
C ARG A 55 -7.05 41.76 0.08
N GLU A 56 -8.28 41.68 0.58
CA GLU A 56 -8.74 40.55 1.40
C GLU A 56 -8.73 39.25 0.59
N PHE A 57 -9.06 39.29 -0.70
CA PHE A 57 -8.99 38.14 -1.60
C PHE A 57 -7.54 37.73 -1.88
N GLU A 58 -6.65 38.67 -2.19
CA GLU A 58 -5.22 38.42 -2.41
C GLU A 58 -4.53 37.91 -1.12
N GLN A 59 -4.93 38.42 0.04
CA GLN A 59 -4.45 37.95 1.34
C GLN A 59 -4.99 36.56 1.66
N ARG A 60 -6.27 36.28 1.37
CA ARG A 60 -6.83 34.92 1.46
C ARG A 60 -6.20 33.95 0.47
N GLU A 61 -5.89 34.38 -0.74
CA GLU A 61 -5.18 33.58 -1.75
C GLU A 61 -3.73 33.31 -1.30
N MET A 62 -3.03 34.29 -0.72
CA MET A 62 -1.71 34.07 -0.15
C MET A 62 -1.75 33.17 1.09
N GLU A 63 -2.75 33.33 1.97
CA GLU A 63 -2.99 32.44 3.10
C GLU A 63 -3.31 31.02 2.61
N MET A 64 -4.20 30.90 1.62
CA MET A 64 -4.56 29.64 0.97
C MET A 64 -3.35 29.01 0.27
N GLN A 65 -2.50 29.77 -0.41
CA GLN A 65 -1.25 29.29 -1.00
C GLN A 65 -0.19 28.93 0.05
N SER A 66 -0.17 29.61 1.22
CA SER A 66 0.70 29.25 2.34
C SER A 66 0.23 28.00 3.08
N LEU A 67 -1.09 27.79 3.13
CA LEU A 67 -1.78 26.59 3.59
C LEU A 67 -1.64 25.46 2.57
N GLU A 68 -1.66 25.73 1.26
CA GLU A 68 -1.43 24.75 0.19
C GLU A 68 0.04 24.33 0.11
N LYS A 69 0.99 25.22 0.49
CA LYS A 69 2.39 24.85 0.71
C LYS A 69 2.55 23.81 1.83
N HIS A 70 1.57 23.71 2.72
CA HIS A 70 1.46 22.68 3.75
C HIS A 70 0.14 21.92 3.58
N VAL A 71 -0.02 21.15 2.50
CA VAL A 71 -0.75 19.87 2.45
C VAL A 71 -1.16 19.57 1.00
N ASN A 72 -0.36 18.75 0.31
CA ASN A 72 -0.86 17.85 -0.74
C ASN A 72 -1.01 16.43 -0.15
N PHE A 73 -1.53 16.36 1.09
CA PHE A 73 -2.02 15.10 1.65
C PHE A 73 -3.34 14.77 0.96
N GLU A 74 -3.58 13.48 0.72
CA GLU A 74 -4.75 12.96 0.00
C GLU A 74 -6.02 13.78 0.26
N ASN A 75 -6.66 14.28 -0.82
CA ASN A 75 -7.86 15.11 -0.79
C ASN A 75 -8.81 14.69 0.35
N GLU A 76 -9.32 15.63 1.13
CA GLU A 76 -10.28 15.35 2.22
C GLU A 76 -11.46 14.46 1.75
N ASN A 77 -11.84 14.62 0.48
CA ASN A 77 -12.83 13.79 -0.22
C ASN A 77 -12.44 12.30 -0.26
N SER A 78 -11.16 11.97 -0.48
CA SER A 78 -10.63 10.60 -0.46
C SER A 78 -10.71 10.00 0.94
N ARG A 79 -10.35 10.76 2.00
CA ARG A 79 -10.48 10.29 3.39
C ARG A 79 -11.92 10.00 3.76
N LYS A 80 -12.85 10.89 3.39
CA LYS A 80 -14.30 10.68 3.57
C LYS A 80 -14.80 9.45 2.81
N ALA A 81 -14.32 9.23 1.59
CA ALA A 81 -14.68 8.04 0.80
C ALA A 81 -14.17 6.75 1.46
N TYR A 82 -12.92 6.70 1.92
CA TYR A 82 -12.38 5.53 2.62
C TYR A 82 -13.10 5.25 3.94
N TYR A 83 -13.51 6.29 4.66
CA TYR A 83 -14.32 6.12 5.87
C TYR A 83 -15.73 5.57 5.58
N ARG A 84 -16.33 5.91 4.44
CA ARG A 84 -17.60 5.29 4.00
C ARG A 84 -17.42 3.80 3.68
N GLU A 85 -16.33 3.44 3.02
CA GLU A 85 -16.02 2.02 2.75
C GLU A 85 -15.76 1.26 4.05
N PHE A 86 -15.08 1.87 5.02
CA PHE A 86 -14.89 1.30 6.36
C PHE A 86 -16.21 1.00 7.07
N LYS A 87 -17.17 1.95 7.06
CA LYS A 87 -18.48 1.73 7.69
C LYS A 87 -19.20 0.52 7.12
N LYS A 88 -19.15 0.31 5.80
CA LYS A 88 -19.70 -0.90 5.16
C LYS A 88 -19.04 -2.17 5.68
N VAL A 89 -17.73 -2.15 5.91
CA VAL A 89 -17.00 -3.31 6.47
C VAL A 89 -17.45 -3.57 7.90
N VAL A 90 -17.56 -2.53 8.73
CA VAL A 90 -18.04 -2.67 10.11
C VAL A 90 -19.47 -3.21 10.12
N GLU A 91 -20.36 -2.76 9.25
CA GLU A 91 -21.74 -3.27 9.18
C GLU A 91 -21.80 -4.75 8.77
N ALA A 92 -20.98 -5.17 7.80
CA ALA A 92 -21.03 -6.50 7.21
C ALA A 92 -20.20 -7.58 7.94
N ALA A 93 -19.19 -7.20 8.73
CA ALA A 93 -18.27 -8.16 9.34
C ALA A 93 -18.72 -8.66 10.72
N ASP A 94 -18.43 -9.93 10.99
CA ASP A 94 -18.58 -10.58 12.30
C ASP A 94 -17.30 -10.41 13.13
N VAL A 95 -16.14 -10.48 12.47
CA VAL A 95 -14.80 -10.34 13.07
C VAL A 95 -14.02 -9.28 12.32
N ILE A 96 -13.33 -8.40 13.04
CA ILE A 96 -12.47 -7.36 12.49
C ILE A 96 -11.00 -7.72 12.79
N LEU A 97 -10.21 -7.88 11.73
CA LEU A 97 -8.75 -7.96 11.80
C LEU A 97 -8.16 -6.57 11.61
N GLU A 98 -7.58 -6.01 12.67
CA GLU A 98 -6.80 -4.77 12.56
C GLU A 98 -5.32 -5.10 12.33
N VAL A 99 -4.83 -4.75 11.15
CA VAL A 99 -3.45 -5.06 10.73
C VAL A 99 -2.53 -3.92 11.12
N LEU A 100 -1.49 -4.23 11.90
CA LEU A 100 -0.47 -3.32 12.41
C LEU A 100 0.89 -3.62 11.76
N ASP A 101 1.76 -2.61 11.63
CA ASP A 101 3.15 -2.78 11.22
C ASP A 101 4.02 -3.05 12.46
N ALA A 102 4.74 -4.18 12.48
CA ALA A 102 5.54 -4.61 13.63
C ALA A 102 6.62 -3.62 14.07
N ARG A 103 7.05 -2.71 13.17
CA ARG A 103 8.08 -1.71 13.47
C ARG A 103 7.58 -0.58 14.35
N ASP A 104 6.31 -0.22 14.24
CA ASP A 104 5.68 0.82 15.08
C ASP A 104 4.19 0.51 15.29
N PRO A 105 3.85 -0.51 16.11
CA PRO A 105 2.48 -1.00 16.23
C PRO A 105 1.53 0.06 16.78
N LEU A 106 1.94 0.81 17.80
CA LEU A 106 1.12 1.87 18.39
C LEU A 106 0.96 3.07 17.45
N GLY A 107 1.97 3.40 16.65
CA GLY A 107 1.84 4.45 15.64
C GLY A 107 0.92 4.07 14.48
N CYS A 108 0.82 2.80 14.14
CA CYS A 108 -0.06 2.28 13.09
C CYS A 108 -1.43 1.83 13.59
N ARG A 109 -1.74 2.04 14.87
CA ARG A 109 -3.01 1.67 15.50
C ARG A 109 -4.01 2.81 15.42
N CYS A 110 -5.30 2.49 15.28
CA CYS A 110 -6.34 3.51 15.20
C CYS A 110 -7.42 3.31 16.29
N PRO A 111 -7.25 3.93 17.47
CA PRO A 111 -8.24 3.87 18.55
C PRO A 111 -9.66 4.26 18.12
N GLN A 112 -9.79 5.19 17.18
CA GLN A 112 -11.08 5.63 16.67
C GLN A 112 -11.79 4.55 15.84
N VAL A 113 -11.03 3.71 15.11
CA VAL A 113 -11.59 2.54 14.42
C VAL A 113 -12.10 1.53 15.45
N GLU A 114 -11.30 1.23 16.47
CA GLU A 114 -11.68 0.32 17.55
C GLU A 114 -12.95 0.80 18.28
N GLN A 115 -12.99 2.09 18.64
CA GLN A 115 -14.17 2.74 19.24
C GLN A 115 -15.40 2.61 18.34
N ALA A 116 -15.27 2.88 17.04
CA ALA A 116 -16.40 2.77 16.11
C ALA A 116 -16.94 1.34 16.00
N VAL A 117 -16.06 0.33 16.07
CA VAL A 117 -16.46 -1.09 16.08
C VAL A 117 -17.19 -1.43 17.38
N ILE A 118 -16.66 -1.02 18.53
CA ILE A 118 -17.29 -1.29 19.85
C ILE A 118 -18.65 -0.57 19.96
N GLN A 119 -18.72 0.69 19.53
CA GLN A 119 -19.95 1.51 19.56
C GLN A 119 -21.03 1.03 18.59
N SER A 120 -20.69 0.19 17.61
CA SER A 120 -21.68 -0.38 16.69
C SER A 120 -22.73 -1.25 17.39
N GLY A 121 -22.55 -1.58 18.67
CA GLY A 121 -23.53 -2.29 19.50
C GLY A 121 -23.68 -3.78 19.14
N THR A 122 -22.80 -4.29 18.29
CA THR A 122 -22.76 -5.69 17.88
C THR A 122 -21.60 -6.39 18.60
N ASN A 123 -21.77 -7.64 19.03
CA ASN A 123 -20.73 -8.43 19.72
C ASN A 123 -19.61 -8.88 18.75
N LYS A 124 -19.09 -7.94 17.95
CA LYS A 124 -18.02 -8.13 17.00
C LYS A 124 -16.71 -8.32 17.73
N LYS A 125 -15.88 -9.23 17.23
CA LYS A 125 -14.58 -9.51 17.83
C LYS A 125 -13.49 -8.77 17.06
N ILE A 126 -12.59 -8.10 17.80
CA ILE A 126 -11.42 -7.42 17.24
C ILE A 126 -10.20 -8.28 17.50
N VAL A 127 -9.41 -8.52 16.46
CA VAL A 127 -8.17 -9.29 16.52
C VAL A 127 -7.06 -8.46 15.89
N LEU A 128 -5.97 -8.27 16.61
CA LEU A 128 -4.81 -7.55 16.11
C LEU A 128 -3.91 -8.51 15.33
N VAL A 129 -3.47 -8.07 14.16
CA VAL A 129 -2.49 -8.80 13.36
C VAL A 129 -1.22 -7.98 13.22
N LEU A 130 -0.18 -8.39 13.93
CA LEU A 130 1.14 -7.79 13.88
C LEU A 130 1.88 -8.29 12.65
N ASN A 131 1.85 -7.51 11.56
CA ASN A 131 2.44 -7.88 10.27
C ASN A 131 3.86 -7.34 10.09
N LYS A 132 4.61 -7.89 9.12
CA LYS A 132 6.00 -7.55 8.80
C LYS A 132 7.00 -7.87 9.91
N ILE A 133 6.73 -8.97 10.64
CA ILE A 133 7.61 -9.46 11.72
C ILE A 133 9.02 -9.82 11.26
N ASP A 134 9.25 -9.94 9.94
CA ASP A 134 10.56 -10.13 9.35
C ASP A 134 11.47 -8.90 9.37
N LEU A 135 10.91 -7.71 9.61
CA LEU A 135 11.67 -6.46 9.71
C LEU A 135 12.14 -6.14 11.14
N VAL A 136 11.74 -6.95 12.11
CA VAL A 136 11.94 -6.71 13.56
C VAL A 136 12.56 -7.96 14.18
N SER A 137 13.38 -7.79 15.21
CA SER A 137 13.94 -8.95 15.92
C SER A 137 12.84 -9.74 16.64
N LYS A 138 13.04 -11.05 16.73
CA LYS A 138 12.09 -11.99 17.34
C LYS A 138 11.73 -11.61 18.78
N GLU A 139 12.73 -11.22 19.58
CA GLU A 139 12.54 -10.82 20.98
C GLU A 139 11.61 -9.60 21.11
N ILE A 140 11.73 -8.64 20.21
CA ILE A 140 10.89 -7.43 20.23
C ILE A 140 9.47 -7.77 19.77
N VAL A 141 9.32 -8.62 18.76
CA VAL A 141 8.02 -9.14 18.32
C VAL A 141 7.30 -9.85 19.48
N GLU A 142 7.99 -10.70 20.24
CA GLU A 142 7.43 -11.39 21.41
C GLU A 142 7.00 -10.41 22.51
N LYS A 143 7.80 -9.37 22.80
CA LYS A 143 7.42 -8.32 23.74
C LYS A 143 6.18 -7.54 23.28
N TRP A 144 6.10 -7.18 22.00
CA TRP A 144 4.93 -6.50 21.43
C TRP A 144 3.67 -7.35 21.50
N ILE A 145 3.78 -8.63 21.16
CA ILE A 145 2.68 -9.58 21.27
C ILE A 145 2.19 -9.64 22.72
N LYS A 146 3.10 -9.79 23.70
CA LYS A 146 2.73 -9.82 25.12
C LYS A 146 2.02 -8.54 25.56
N TYR A 147 2.50 -7.38 25.12
CA TYR A 147 1.88 -6.09 25.43
C TYR A 147 0.46 -5.97 24.86
N LEU A 148 0.29 -6.25 23.56
CA LEU A 148 -0.99 -6.07 22.86
C LEU A 148 -2.06 -7.09 23.27
N ARG A 149 -1.64 -8.29 23.69
CA ARG A 149 -2.53 -9.35 24.20
C ARG A 149 -3.31 -8.96 25.45
N ASN A 150 -2.81 -8.00 26.22
CA ASN A 150 -3.53 -7.48 27.38
C ASN A 150 -4.81 -6.70 26.98
N GLU A 151 -4.93 -6.33 25.70
CA GLU A 151 -6.06 -5.56 25.18
C GLU A 151 -6.90 -6.38 24.20
N PHE A 152 -6.27 -6.99 23.20
CA PHE A 152 -6.95 -7.77 22.16
C PHE A 152 -6.15 -9.01 21.76
N PRO A 153 -6.82 -10.10 21.34
CA PRO A 153 -6.15 -11.25 20.73
C PRO A 153 -5.20 -10.81 19.62
N THR A 154 -3.91 -11.15 19.75
CA THR A 154 -2.86 -10.67 18.84
C THR A 154 -2.12 -11.82 18.19
N VAL A 155 -2.09 -11.83 16.85
CA VAL A 155 -1.38 -12.82 16.03
C VAL A 155 -0.22 -12.16 15.30
N ALA A 156 0.96 -12.77 15.37
CA ALA A 156 2.11 -12.37 14.58
C ALA A 156 2.05 -12.97 13.17
N PHE A 157 2.39 -12.17 12.17
CA PHE A 157 2.22 -12.53 10.78
C PHE A 157 3.35 -11.99 9.89
N LYS A 158 3.79 -12.85 8.97
CA LYS A 158 4.61 -12.45 7.82
C LYS A 158 3.85 -12.80 6.56
N ALA A 159 3.49 -11.80 5.75
CA ALA A 159 2.90 -12.04 4.44
C ALA A 159 3.92 -12.61 3.45
N SER A 160 3.45 -13.45 2.53
CA SER A 160 4.28 -13.98 1.45
C SER A 160 4.69 -12.87 0.49
N THR A 161 5.98 -12.77 0.20
CA THR A 161 6.56 -11.81 -0.76
C THR A 161 6.70 -12.37 -2.18
N GLN A 162 6.19 -13.58 -2.42
CA GLN A 162 6.32 -14.26 -3.70
C GLN A 162 5.59 -13.55 -4.85
N GLN A 163 6.20 -13.60 -6.03
CA GLN A 163 5.66 -12.98 -7.25
C GLN A 163 4.64 -13.85 -7.98
N GLN A 164 4.65 -15.16 -7.72
CA GLN A 164 3.69 -16.10 -8.33
C GLN A 164 2.23 -15.77 -7.97
N THR A 165 1.32 -16.07 -8.89
CA THR A 165 -0.11 -15.72 -8.79
C THR A 165 -0.93 -16.75 -8.02
N LYS A 166 -0.50 -18.01 -8.00
CA LYS A 166 -1.16 -19.13 -7.31
C LYS A 166 -0.13 -19.93 -6.52
N ASN A 167 -0.60 -20.76 -5.60
CA ASN A 167 0.21 -21.66 -4.78
C ASN A 167 1.30 -20.93 -3.98
N LEU A 168 0.95 -19.77 -3.41
CA LEU A 168 1.86 -19.08 -2.49
C LEU A 168 2.23 -20.03 -1.33
N LYS A 169 3.52 -20.08 -1.02
CA LYS A 169 4.05 -20.96 0.02
C LYS A 169 3.67 -20.43 1.41
N ARG A 170 3.35 -21.36 2.29
CA ARG A 170 3.17 -21.14 3.72
C ARG A 170 4.12 -22.02 4.49
N SER A 171 4.61 -21.49 5.60
CA SER A 171 5.25 -22.26 6.64
C SER A 171 4.20 -22.69 7.66
N ASN A 172 4.25 -23.96 8.05
CA ASN A 172 3.45 -24.49 9.15
C ASN A 172 4.17 -24.33 10.51
N VAL A 173 5.36 -23.72 10.51
CA VAL A 173 6.15 -23.49 11.72
C VAL A 173 5.53 -22.32 12.50
N PRO A 174 5.25 -22.48 13.80
CA PRO A 174 4.81 -21.38 14.66
C PRO A 174 5.81 -20.23 14.66
N VAL A 175 5.33 -18.99 14.78
CA VAL A 175 6.19 -17.80 14.76
C VAL A 175 7.24 -17.84 15.87
N THR A 176 6.89 -18.34 17.05
CA THR A 176 7.80 -18.50 18.20
C THR A 176 8.93 -19.51 17.95
N GLN A 177 8.80 -20.38 16.96
CA GLN A 177 9.81 -21.37 16.58
C GLN A 177 10.45 -21.05 15.21
N ALA A 178 10.04 -19.95 14.56
CA ALA A 178 10.56 -19.57 13.26
C ALA A 178 12.05 -19.20 13.36
N THR A 179 12.87 -19.83 12.53
CA THR A 179 14.29 -19.47 12.38
C THR A 179 14.44 -18.16 11.61
N THR A 180 15.56 -17.46 11.82
CA THR A 180 15.88 -16.23 11.06
C THR A 180 15.88 -16.47 9.54
N GLU A 181 16.32 -17.65 9.11
CA GLU A 181 16.26 -18.06 7.69
C GLU A 181 14.81 -18.14 7.18
N LEU A 182 13.90 -18.74 7.94
CA LEU A 182 12.49 -18.82 7.58
C LEU A 182 11.85 -17.43 7.51
N LEU A 183 12.18 -16.55 8.46
CA LEU A 183 11.73 -15.16 8.46
C LEU A 183 12.32 -14.35 7.30
N SER A 184 13.54 -14.65 6.84
CA SER A 184 14.12 -14.04 5.64
C SER A 184 13.58 -14.62 4.32
N SER A 185 12.92 -15.80 4.39
CA SER A 185 12.37 -16.47 3.22
C SER A 185 11.16 -15.70 2.64
N SER A 186 10.74 -16.10 1.43
CA SER A 186 9.56 -15.53 0.78
C SER A 186 8.24 -16.14 1.23
N ALA A 187 8.26 -17.18 2.08
CA ALA A 187 7.06 -17.88 2.51
C ALA A 187 6.30 -17.07 3.57
N CYS A 188 4.98 -17.28 3.62
CA CYS A 188 4.15 -16.72 4.68
C CYS A 188 4.36 -17.50 6.00
N VAL A 189 4.34 -16.78 7.13
CA VAL A 189 4.42 -17.34 8.49
C VAL A 189 3.27 -16.78 9.32
N GLY A 190 2.65 -17.60 10.18
CA GLY A 190 1.54 -17.19 11.06
C GLY A 190 0.14 -17.40 10.49
N ALA A 191 0.01 -17.82 9.22
CA ALA A 191 -1.28 -18.09 8.59
C ALA A 191 -2.08 -19.19 9.31
N ASP A 192 -1.45 -20.26 9.75
CA ASP A 192 -2.16 -21.37 10.40
C ASP A 192 -2.72 -20.97 11.76
N CYS A 193 -1.98 -20.15 12.53
CA CYS A 193 -2.47 -19.59 13.79
C CYS A 193 -3.72 -18.73 13.56
N LEU A 194 -3.68 -17.85 12.56
CA LEU A 194 -4.81 -16.99 12.23
C LEU A 194 -6.02 -17.81 11.72
N MET A 195 -5.80 -18.83 10.89
CA MET A 195 -6.88 -19.70 10.39
C MET A 195 -7.51 -20.53 11.52
N LYS A 196 -6.72 -21.04 12.46
CA LYS A 196 -7.23 -21.75 13.66
C LYS A 196 -8.11 -20.83 14.51
N LEU A 197 -7.63 -19.61 14.77
CA LEU A 197 -8.36 -18.59 15.52
C LEU A 197 -9.69 -18.23 14.85
N LEU A 198 -9.70 -17.98 13.53
CA LEU A 198 -10.94 -17.70 12.79
C LEU A 198 -11.89 -18.90 12.78
N GLY A 199 -11.36 -20.12 12.69
CA GLY A 199 -12.14 -21.35 12.80
C GLY A 199 -12.81 -21.52 14.17
N ASN A 200 -12.14 -21.13 15.25
CA ASN A 200 -12.72 -21.16 16.61
C ASN A 200 -13.88 -20.16 16.74
N TYR A 201 -13.72 -18.93 16.22
CA TYR A 201 -14.83 -17.97 16.18
C TYR A 201 -16.01 -18.48 15.33
N CYS A 202 -15.74 -19.15 14.20
CA CYS A 202 -16.79 -19.75 13.39
C CYS A 202 -17.64 -20.77 14.16
N ARG A 203 -17.01 -21.59 15.01
CA ARG A 203 -17.71 -22.61 15.82
C ARG A 203 -18.50 -21.98 16.97
N ASN A 204 -17.92 -21.00 17.66
CA ASN A 204 -18.51 -20.40 18.85
C ASN A 204 -19.71 -19.48 18.55
N LEU A 205 -19.79 -18.94 17.33
CA LEU A 205 -20.87 -18.04 16.93
C LEU A 205 -22.12 -18.79 16.39
N ASP A 206 -22.11 -20.13 16.35
CA ASP A 206 -23.17 -20.99 15.75
C ASP A 206 -23.62 -20.51 14.34
N ILE A 207 -22.68 -19.95 13.58
CA ILE A 207 -22.93 -19.42 12.24
C ILE A 207 -22.92 -20.59 11.25
N LYS A 208 -24.12 -20.96 10.77
CA LYS A 208 -24.33 -22.14 9.93
C LYS A 208 -23.81 -22.01 8.49
N THR A 209 -23.47 -20.81 8.02
CA THR A 209 -23.13 -20.56 6.60
C THR A 209 -21.67 -20.14 6.42
N ALA A 210 -21.32 -18.89 6.72
CA ALA A 210 -19.96 -18.40 6.66
C ALA A 210 -19.77 -17.16 7.55
N ILE A 211 -18.64 -17.10 8.24
CA ILE A 211 -18.16 -15.92 8.97
C ILE A 211 -17.59 -14.92 7.96
N THR A 212 -17.96 -13.66 8.12
CA THR A 212 -17.42 -12.53 7.37
C THR A 212 -16.39 -11.79 8.21
N VAL A 213 -15.17 -11.67 7.68
CA VAL A 213 -14.03 -11.08 8.37
C VAL A 213 -13.60 -9.80 7.66
N GLY A 214 -13.68 -8.66 8.34
CA GLY A 214 -13.20 -7.37 7.86
C GLY A 214 -11.71 -7.18 8.11
N VAL A 215 -10.93 -6.80 7.10
CA VAL A 215 -9.50 -6.46 7.26
C VAL A 215 -9.32 -4.95 7.20
N VAL A 216 -8.92 -4.35 8.32
CA VAL A 216 -8.77 -2.89 8.49
C VAL A 216 -7.36 -2.51 8.95
N GLY A 217 -7.03 -1.23 8.87
CA GLY A 217 -5.72 -0.69 9.29
C GLY A 217 -5.13 0.31 8.30
N PHE A 218 -3.99 0.90 8.68
CA PHE A 218 -3.31 1.96 7.94
C PHE A 218 -2.95 1.55 6.49
N PRO A 219 -2.79 2.51 5.56
CA PRO A 219 -2.20 2.22 4.25
C PRO A 219 -0.86 1.48 4.38
N ASN A 220 -0.57 0.57 3.44
CA ASN A 220 0.73 -0.12 3.34
C ASN A 220 1.22 -0.94 4.55
N VAL A 221 0.39 -1.19 5.56
CA VAL A 221 0.69 -2.17 6.64
C VAL A 221 0.67 -3.61 6.14
N GLY A 222 0.05 -3.86 4.98
CA GLY A 222 0.05 -5.17 4.30
C GLY A 222 -1.28 -5.92 4.30
N LYS A 223 -2.42 -5.24 4.48
CA LYS A 223 -3.79 -5.82 4.45
C LYS A 223 -4.02 -6.77 3.25
N SER A 224 -3.94 -6.26 2.03
CA SER A 224 -4.14 -7.06 0.81
C SER A 224 -3.09 -8.16 0.63
N SER A 225 -1.87 -7.98 1.17
CA SER A 225 -0.83 -9.02 1.16
C SER A 225 -1.11 -10.14 2.14
N LEU A 226 -1.70 -9.83 3.30
CA LEU A 226 -2.21 -10.79 4.27
C LEU A 226 -3.32 -11.63 3.64
N ILE A 227 -4.30 -11.00 2.98
CA ILE A 227 -5.40 -11.69 2.30
C ILE A 227 -4.88 -12.64 1.24
N ASN A 228 -3.96 -12.19 0.38
CA ASN A 228 -3.35 -13.04 -0.64
C ASN A 228 -2.61 -14.24 -0.03
N SER A 229 -1.90 -14.01 1.08
CA SER A 229 -1.19 -15.06 1.81
C SER A 229 -2.18 -16.08 2.41
N LEU A 230 -3.31 -15.61 2.95
CA LEU A 230 -4.42 -16.41 3.46
C LEU A 230 -5.25 -17.10 2.35
N LYS A 231 -5.22 -16.61 1.11
CA LYS A 231 -5.84 -17.30 -0.03
C LYS A 231 -4.90 -18.26 -0.75
N ARG A 232 -3.59 -18.12 -0.53
CA ARG A 232 -2.51 -18.77 -1.30
C ARG A 232 -2.52 -18.40 -2.79
N ALA A 233 -3.14 -17.27 -3.12
CA ALA A 233 -3.23 -16.75 -4.47
C ALA A 233 -3.32 -15.23 -4.44
N ARG A 234 -2.96 -14.57 -5.55
CA ARG A 234 -3.09 -13.13 -5.73
C ARG A 234 -4.53 -12.77 -6.10
N ALA A 235 -5.38 -12.66 -5.08
CA ALA A 235 -6.77 -12.24 -5.21
C ALA A 235 -6.92 -10.70 -5.23
N CYS A 236 -6.14 -10.01 -4.40
CA CYS A 236 -6.12 -8.56 -4.31
C CYS A 236 -4.86 -7.99 -4.96
N ASN A 237 -4.97 -6.80 -5.56
CA ASN A 237 -3.81 -6.06 -6.06
C ASN A 237 -2.97 -5.54 -4.89
N VAL A 238 -1.64 -5.62 -5.02
CA VAL A 238 -0.69 -5.18 -4.00
C VAL A 238 0.34 -4.25 -4.63
N GLY A 239 0.77 -3.24 -3.88
CA GLY A 239 1.82 -2.30 -4.27
C GLY A 239 2.37 -1.56 -3.06
N ALA A 240 3.55 -0.96 -3.20
CA ALA A 240 4.21 -0.19 -2.14
C ALA A 240 3.64 1.22 -1.98
N THR A 241 2.98 1.73 -3.03
CA THR A 241 2.36 3.06 -3.06
C THR A 241 0.99 3.02 -2.36
N PRO A 242 0.66 4.00 -1.49
CA PRO A 242 -0.67 4.07 -0.89
C PRO A 242 -1.78 4.30 -1.94
N GLY A 243 -3.00 3.88 -1.60
CA GLY A 243 -4.18 4.04 -2.46
C GLY A 243 -4.34 3.01 -3.58
N VAL A 244 -3.65 1.85 -3.50
CA VAL A 244 -3.86 0.71 -4.42
C VAL A 244 -5.27 0.14 -4.27
N THR A 245 -5.67 -0.18 -3.04
CA THR A 245 -7.04 -0.60 -2.72
C THR A 245 -7.88 0.65 -2.46
N LYS A 246 -8.85 0.91 -3.33
CA LYS A 246 -9.72 2.11 -3.25
C LYS A 246 -11.16 1.80 -2.82
N CYS A 247 -11.63 0.59 -3.10
CA CYS A 247 -12.98 0.14 -2.82
C CYS A 247 -12.93 -1.18 -2.07
N LEU A 248 -13.96 -1.43 -1.27
CA LEU A 248 -14.17 -2.70 -0.60
C LEU A 248 -14.23 -3.86 -1.60
N GLN A 249 -13.53 -4.95 -1.30
CA GLN A 249 -13.53 -6.17 -2.12
C GLN A 249 -13.77 -7.41 -1.24
N GLU A 250 -14.62 -8.32 -1.71
CA GLU A 250 -14.89 -9.59 -1.04
C GLU A 250 -14.02 -10.72 -1.64
N VAL A 251 -13.32 -11.45 -0.78
CA VAL A 251 -12.49 -12.59 -1.13
C VAL A 251 -12.91 -13.80 -0.32
N HIS A 252 -13.40 -14.84 -0.99
CA HIS A 252 -13.74 -16.10 -0.35
C HIS A 252 -12.48 -16.91 -0.10
N LEU A 253 -12.15 -17.24 1.15
CA LEU A 253 -11.03 -18.13 1.46
C LEU A 253 -11.40 -19.58 1.24
N ASP A 254 -12.45 -20.01 1.91
CA ASP A 254 -13.03 -21.34 1.88
C ASP A 254 -14.58 -21.22 1.88
N LYS A 255 -15.28 -22.31 2.22
CA LYS A 255 -16.75 -22.32 2.27
C LYS A 255 -17.33 -21.58 3.47
N HIS A 256 -16.54 -21.41 4.54
CA HIS A 256 -17.02 -20.92 5.83
C HIS A 256 -16.43 -19.56 6.19
N ILE A 257 -15.41 -19.05 5.47
CA ILE A 257 -14.71 -17.80 5.78
C ILE A 257 -14.65 -16.92 4.53
N LYS A 258 -15.22 -15.72 4.68
CA LYS A 258 -15.17 -14.64 3.71
C LYS A 258 -14.32 -13.50 4.27
N LEU A 259 -13.42 -12.95 3.47
CA LEU A 259 -12.62 -11.78 3.85
C LEU A 259 -13.10 -10.54 3.09
N LEU A 260 -13.14 -9.41 3.76
CA LEU A 260 -13.41 -8.10 3.18
C LEU A 260 -12.13 -7.24 3.22
N ASP A 261 -11.58 -6.90 2.05
CA ASP A 261 -10.42 -6.00 1.92
C ASP A 261 -10.88 -4.55 1.90
N CYS A 262 -10.59 -3.79 2.96
CA CYS A 262 -10.92 -2.37 3.06
C CYS A 262 -9.75 -1.49 2.56
N PRO A 263 -10.02 -0.34 1.91
CA PRO A 263 -8.99 0.68 1.72
C PRO A 263 -8.29 1.05 3.04
N GLY A 264 -7.05 1.53 2.96
CA GLY A 264 -6.33 2.01 4.14
C GLY A 264 -6.98 3.25 4.72
N ILE A 265 -7.23 3.24 6.03
CA ILE A 265 -7.89 4.35 6.72
C ILE A 265 -6.85 5.06 7.57
N VAL A 266 -6.82 6.38 7.47
CA VAL A 266 -6.10 7.24 8.39
C VAL A 266 -7.11 8.24 8.93
N MET A 267 -7.44 8.11 10.21
CA MET A 267 -8.27 9.11 10.88
C MET A 267 -7.42 10.31 11.26
N ALA A 268 -8.05 11.49 11.29
CA ALA A 268 -7.39 12.71 11.74
C ALA A 268 -6.98 12.55 13.21
N THR A 269 -5.71 12.23 13.41
CA THR A 269 -5.05 12.25 14.70
C THR A 269 -4.14 13.48 14.71
N SER A 270 -3.81 13.99 15.90
CA SER A 270 -2.87 15.11 16.09
C SER A 270 -1.41 14.74 15.75
N THR A 271 -1.21 13.81 14.82
CA THR A 271 0.11 13.35 14.39
C THR A 271 0.70 14.31 13.39
N THR A 272 2.00 14.54 13.49
CA THR A 272 2.74 15.37 12.54
C THR A 272 2.74 14.78 11.13
N ASP A 273 2.78 15.65 10.13
CA ASP A 273 2.92 15.34 8.72
C ASP A 273 4.06 14.34 8.44
N ALA A 274 5.21 14.56 9.08
CA ALA A 274 6.35 13.65 9.00
C ALA A 274 6.03 12.23 9.50
N ALA A 275 5.23 12.09 10.56
CA ALA A 275 4.84 10.77 11.06
C ALA A 275 3.93 10.03 10.06
N MET A 276 2.97 10.74 9.43
CA MET A 276 2.12 10.16 8.38
C MET A 276 2.93 9.69 7.17
N ILE A 277 3.93 10.47 6.76
CA ILE A 277 4.83 10.11 5.66
C ILE A 277 5.67 8.88 6.02
N LEU A 278 6.23 8.82 7.23
CA LEU A 278 7.06 7.71 7.68
C LEU A 278 6.29 6.41 7.94
N ARG A 279 4.97 6.50 8.13
CA ARG A 279 4.04 5.36 8.15
C ARG A 279 3.59 4.94 6.74
N ASN A 280 4.14 5.55 5.69
CA ASN A 280 3.84 5.30 4.28
C ASN A 280 2.36 5.53 3.93
N CYS A 281 1.74 6.57 4.50
CA CYS A 281 0.36 6.97 4.18
C CYS A 281 0.28 7.92 2.99
N VAL A 282 1.42 8.45 2.51
CA VAL A 282 1.48 9.45 1.45
C VAL A 282 2.40 8.96 0.34
N LYS A 283 2.08 9.30 -0.91
CA LYS A 283 2.92 8.96 -2.07
C LYS A 283 4.21 9.78 -2.05
N ILE A 284 5.35 9.11 -1.89
CA ILE A 284 6.68 9.74 -1.78
C ILE A 284 6.99 10.59 -3.01
N GLU A 285 6.52 10.18 -4.19
CA GLU A 285 6.76 10.86 -5.45
C GLU A 285 6.16 12.28 -5.46
N GLN A 286 5.01 12.46 -4.79
CA GLN A 286 4.22 13.69 -4.74
C GLN A 286 4.64 14.64 -3.61
N LEU A 287 5.59 14.23 -2.76
CA LEU A 287 6.09 15.09 -1.68
C LEU A 287 6.78 16.32 -2.25
N VAL A 288 6.35 17.49 -1.76
CA VAL A 288 6.90 18.81 -2.08
C VAL A 288 8.22 19.01 -1.32
N ASP A 289 8.21 18.80 0.00
CA ASP A 289 9.39 18.87 0.84
C ASP A 289 9.68 17.52 1.53
N PRO A 290 10.68 16.76 1.04
CA PRO A 290 11.07 15.49 1.63
C PRO A 290 12.09 15.62 2.77
N LEU A 291 12.57 16.83 3.11
CA LEU A 291 13.62 17.02 4.12
C LEU A 291 13.16 16.72 5.56
N PRO A 292 12.03 17.25 6.07
CA PRO A 292 11.62 17.01 7.46
C PRO A 292 11.38 15.53 7.80
N PRO A 293 10.77 14.71 6.91
CA PRO A 293 10.67 13.27 7.13
C PRO A 293 12.03 12.57 7.22
N VAL A 294 13.01 12.97 6.41
CA VAL A 294 14.38 12.41 6.49
C VAL A 294 15.06 12.81 7.79
N GLU A 295 14.90 14.05 8.23
CA GLU A 295 15.44 14.49 9.51
C GLU A 295 14.86 13.67 10.69
N ALA A 296 13.56 13.37 10.63
CA ALA A 296 12.91 12.50 11.61
C ALA A 296 13.42 11.05 11.55
N ILE A 297 13.84 10.53 10.39
CA ILE A 297 14.54 9.23 10.28
C ILE A 297 15.91 9.30 10.95
N LEU A 298 16.71 10.32 10.62
CA LEU A 298 18.07 10.48 11.16
C LEU A 298 18.07 10.64 12.69
N ARG A 299 17.03 11.27 13.27
CA ARG A 299 16.84 11.34 14.72
C ARG A 299 16.50 10.00 15.38
N ARG A 300 15.94 9.05 14.63
CA ARG A 300 15.50 7.74 15.13
C ARG A 300 16.54 6.64 14.94
N CYS A 301 17.40 6.77 13.95
CA CYS A 301 18.40 5.78 13.60
C CYS A 301 19.75 6.08 14.25
N ASN A 302 20.57 5.06 14.44
CA ASN A 302 21.96 5.25 14.84
C ASN A 302 22.75 5.85 13.68
N LYS A 303 23.38 7.01 13.91
CA LYS A 303 24.19 7.73 12.92
C LYS A 303 25.27 6.86 12.28
N ALA A 304 25.97 6.03 13.08
CA ALA A 304 27.03 5.15 12.59
C ALA A 304 26.49 4.11 11.58
N GLN A 305 25.33 3.53 11.88
CA GLN A 305 24.68 2.57 10.98
C GLN A 305 24.23 3.22 9.67
N ILE A 306 23.77 4.48 9.71
CA ILE A 306 23.38 5.24 8.51
C ILE A 306 24.61 5.55 7.64
N ILE A 307 25.70 6.01 8.25
CA ILE A 307 26.98 6.29 7.58
C ILE A 307 27.48 5.03 6.87
N GLU A 308 27.51 3.89 7.57
CA GLU A 308 27.95 2.61 7.04
C GLU A 308 27.01 2.10 5.92
N HIS A 309 25.70 2.06 6.17
CA HIS A 309 24.69 1.58 5.21
C HIS A 309 24.73 2.35 3.89
N TYR A 310 24.84 3.67 3.96
CA TYR A 310 24.90 4.52 2.77
C TYR A 310 26.30 4.73 2.23
N GLY A 311 27.36 4.39 2.99
CA GLY A 311 28.76 4.66 2.70
C GLY A 311 29.06 6.16 2.49
N VAL A 312 28.40 7.03 3.24
CA VAL A 312 28.67 8.47 3.19
C VAL A 312 29.69 8.86 4.25
N PRO A 313 30.46 9.95 4.07
CA PRO A 313 31.28 10.52 5.14
C PRO A 313 30.43 10.97 6.33
N ASP A 314 31.09 11.34 7.44
CA ASP A 314 30.42 11.94 8.58
C ASP A 314 29.71 13.26 8.19
N PHE A 315 28.58 13.54 8.85
CA PHE A 315 27.71 14.69 8.55
C PHE A 315 27.07 15.26 9.82
N HIS A 316 26.73 16.53 9.83
CA HIS A 316 26.13 17.22 10.97
C HIS A 316 24.65 17.54 10.77
N THR A 317 24.25 17.78 9.53
CA THR A 317 22.86 18.17 9.19
C THR A 317 22.23 17.19 8.21
N ALA A 318 20.90 17.10 8.23
CA ALA A 318 20.16 16.29 7.25
C ALA A 318 20.41 16.76 5.82
N LEU A 319 20.56 18.07 5.60
CA LEU A 319 20.85 18.63 4.29
C LEU A 319 22.24 18.23 3.77
N GLU A 320 23.25 18.27 4.65
CA GLU A 320 24.61 17.82 4.34
C GLU A 320 24.64 16.33 3.99
N PHE A 321 23.98 15.49 4.82
CA PHE A 321 23.80 14.06 4.54
C PHE A 321 23.20 13.82 3.15
N LEU A 322 22.12 14.53 2.82
CA LEU A 322 21.44 14.40 1.53
C LEU A 322 22.31 14.86 0.36
N ALA A 323 23.10 15.91 0.54
CA ALA A 323 24.03 16.39 -0.48
C ALA A 323 25.16 15.37 -0.74
N LEU A 324 25.73 14.79 0.31
CA LEU A 324 26.74 13.73 0.22
C LEU A 324 26.16 12.48 -0.45
N LEU A 325 24.96 12.07 -0.04
CA LEU A 325 24.27 10.92 -0.60
C LEU A 325 23.91 11.14 -2.08
N ALA A 326 23.43 12.33 -2.44
CA ALA A 326 23.11 12.70 -3.81
C ALA A 326 24.34 12.60 -4.72
N ARG A 327 25.51 13.10 -4.27
CA ARG A 327 26.78 12.95 -4.99
C ARG A 327 27.16 11.49 -5.17
N ARG A 328 27.09 10.69 -4.10
CA ARG A 328 27.43 9.26 -4.13
C ARG A 328 26.50 8.45 -5.05
N GLN A 329 25.21 8.79 -5.09
CA GLN A 329 24.23 8.14 -5.96
C GLN A 329 24.19 8.70 -7.40
N GLY A 330 25.02 9.69 -7.73
CA GLY A 330 25.00 10.35 -9.04
C GLY A 330 23.72 11.15 -9.31
N LYS A 331 22.96 11.51 -8.27
CA LYS A 331 21.74 12.30 -8.37
C LYS A 331 22.08 13.78 -8.39
N LEU A 332 22.38 14.29 -9.58
CA LEU A 332 22.77 15.68 -9.80
C LEU A 332 21.70 16.42 -10.61
N ARG A 333 21.54 17.71 -10.33
CA ARG A 333 20.80 18.68 -11.14
C ARG A 333 21.69 19.20 -12.27
N LYS A 334 21.08 19.96 -13.18
CA LYS A 334 21.84 20.69 -14.22
C LYS A 334 22.90 21.56 -13.53
N GLY A 335 24.11 21.59 -14.09
CA GLY A 335 25.26 22.29 -13.50
C GLY A 335 26.04 21.48 -12.45
N GLY A 336 25.77 20.19 -12.28
CA GLY A 336 26.54 19.32 -11.38
C GLY A 336 26.24 19.50 -9.89
N LEU A 337 25.18 20.25 -9.56
CA LEU A 337 24.73 20.47 -8.19
C LEU A 337 24.03 19.22 -7.64
N PRO A 338 24.25 18.81 -6.38
CA PRO A 338 23.57 17.66 -5.77
C PRO A 338 22.05 17.86 -5.70
N ASP A 339 21.28 16.84 -6.09
CA ASP A 339 19.81 16.85 -6.02
C ASP A 339 19.34 16.23 -4.69
N THR A 340 19.26 17.07 -3.65
CA THR A 340 18.87 16.67 -2.29
C THR A 340 17.48 16.05 -2.24
N ASP A 341 16.54 16.54 -3.06
CA ASP A 341 15.16 16.07 -3.03
C ASP A 341 15.03 14.64 -3.57
N LYS A 342 15.77 14.31 -4.65
CA LYS A 342 15.82 12.94 -5.18
C LYS A 342 16.58 11.98 -4.26
N ALA A 343 17.60 12.47 -3.57
CA ALA A 343 18.27 11.69 -2.54
C ALA A 343 17.32 11.42 -1.36
N ALA A 344 16.59 12.44 -0.90
CA ALA A 344 15.63 12.33 0.20
C ALA A 344 14.49 11.35 -0.12
N LYS A 345 13.88 11.46 -1.30
CA LYS A 345 12.88 10.48 -1.77
C LYS A 345 13.44 9.05 -1.81
N SER A 346 14.73 8.88 -2.14
CA SER A 346 15.40 7.57 -2.04
C SER A 346 15.44 7.02 -0.63
N VAL A 347 15.84 7.86 0.32
CA VAL A 347 15.93 7.48 1.74
C VAL A 347 14.55 7.09 2.27
N LEU A 348 13.50 7.83 1.89
CA LEU A 348 12.12 7.50 2.24
C LEU A 348 11.65 6.17 1.62
N MET A 349 12.06 5.86 0.40
CA MET A 349 11.81 4.55 -0.21
C MET A 349 12.55 3.42 0.49
N ASP A 350 13.80 3.65 0.91
CA ASP A 350 14.60 2.68 1.66
C ASP A 350 13.99 2.39 3.04
N TRP A 351 13.51 3.44 3.72
CA TRP A 351 12.76 3.36 4.98
C TRP A 351 11.50 2.52 4.83
N THR A 352 10.71 2.83 3.80
CA THR A 352 9.44 2.14 3.54
C THR A 352 9.66 0.67 3.17
N GLY A 353 10.71 0.39 2.39
CA GLY A 353 11.09 -0.95 1.96
C GLY A 353 11.79 -1.81 3.03
N GLY A 354 12.04 -1.26 4.23
CA GLY A 354 12.71 -1.98 5.31
C GLY A 354 14.22 -2.20 5.09
N ARG A 355 14.86 -1.41 4.22
CA ARG A 355 16.33 -1.40 4.07
C ARG A 355 17.01 -0.70 5.24
N ILE A 356 16.37 0.33 5.76
CA ILE A 356 16.76 0.94 7.04
C ILE A 356 16.08 0.15 8.15
N SER A 357 16.87 -0.45 9.04
CA SER A 357 16.35 -1.14 10.22
C SER A 357 15.87 -0.12 11.25
N TYR A 358 14.61 -0.25 11.66
CA TYR A 358 13.99 0.55 12.70
C TYR A 358 12.82 -0.21 13.31
N PHE A 359 12.71 -0.16 14.64
CA PHE A 359 11.58 -0.67 15.40
C PHE A 359 11.44 0.11 16.71
N THR A 360 10.22 0.16 17.24
CA THR A 360 9.93 0.70 18.57
C THR A 360 9.88 -0.42 19.61
N HIS A 361 10.09 -0.05 20.87
CA HIS A 361 9.90 -0.95 22.01
C HIS A 361 8.51 -0.73 22.61
N PRO A 362 7.85 -1.79 23.12
CA PRO A 362 6.61 -1.60 23.86
C PRO A 362 6.87 -0.78 25.14
N PRO A 363 5.91 0.05 25.56
CA PRO A 363 6.00 0.76 26.84
C PRO A 363 6.17 -0.21 28.02
N GLU A 364 6.93 0.21 29.04
CA GLU A 364 7.15 -0.59 30.25
C GLU A 364 5.88 -0.73 31.10
N THR A 365 5.05 0.31 31.10
CA THR A 365 3.77 0.34 31.79
C THR A 365 2.63 0.10 30.82
N HIS A 366 1.71 -0.79 31.19
CA HIS A 366 0.51 -1.08 30.41
C HIS A 366 -0.68 -0.32 30.97
N THR A 367 -1.11 0.71 30.26
CA THR A 367 -2.38 1.41 30.55
C THR A 367 -3.39 1.03 29.48
N LEU A 368 -4.50 0.42 29.88
CA LEU A 368 -5.59 0.08 28.95
C LEU A 368 -6.07 1.36 28.23
N PRO A 369 -6.32 1.32 26.92
CA PRO A 369 -6.93 2.43 26.23
C PRO A 369 -8.29 2.78 26.84
N THR A 370 -8.66 4.06 26.81
CA THR A 370 -9.91 4.56 27.41
C THR A 370 -11.18 3.91 26.85
N HIS A 371 -11.10 3.32 25.65
CA HIS A 371 -12.22 2.65 24.99
C HIS A 371 -12.26 1.13 25.19
N VAL A 372 -11.31 0.55 25.91
CA VAL A 372 -11.26 -0.91 26.19
C VAL A 372 -11.50 -1.13 27.68
N SER A 373 -12.64 -1.74 28.04
CA SER A 373 -12.92 -2.13 29.42
C SER A 373 -12.35 -3.52 29.73
N ALA A 374 -12.00 -3.76 31.00
CA ALA A 374 -11.47 -5.06 31.44
C ALA A 374 -12.45 -6.23 31.21
N GLU A 375 -13.76 -5.95 31.21
CA GLU A 375 -14.81 -6.93 30.90
C GLU A 375 -14.74 -7.42 29.44
N ILE A 376 -14.53 -6.50 28.50
CA ILE A 376 -14.37 -6.83 27.07
C ILE A 376 -13.13 -7.73 26.88
N VAL A 377 -12.03 -7.41 27.54
CA VAL A 377 -10.79 -8.22 27.50
C VAL A 377 -11.05 -9.63 28.05
N ALA A 378 -11.77 -9.75 29.16
CA ALA A 378 -12.07 -11.04 29.78
C ALA A 378 -12.99 -11.91 28.90
N GLU A 379 -13.99 -11.33 28.24
CA GLU A 379 -14.86 -12.06 27.30
C GLU A 379 -14.07 -12.53 26.06
N MET A 380 -13.23 -11.65 25.50
CA MET A 380 -12.40 -11.99 24.34
C MET A 380 -11.33 -13.04 24.67
N GLY A 381 -10.80 -13.03 25.90
CA GLY A 381 -9.86 -14.03 26.40
C GLY A 381 -10.44 -15.45 26.46
N LYS A 382 -11.74 -15.60 26.76
CA LYS A 382 -12.42 -16.92 26.79
C LYS A 382 -12.54 -17.56 25.41
N ALA A 383 -12.70 -16.77 24.35
CA ALA A 383 -12.73 -17.27 22.97
C ALA A 383 -11.33 -17.61 22.44
N PHE A 384 -10.30 -17.23 23.18
CA PHE A 384 -8.91 -17.39 22.81
C PHE A 384 -8.20 -18.27 23.83
N ASP A 385 -8.52 -19.55 23.78
CA ASP A 385 -7.87 -20.57 24.57
C ASP A 385 -6.44 -20.81 24.05
N TRP A 386 -5.48 -20.13 24.69
CA TRP A 386 -4.06 -20.29 24.42
C TRP A 386 -3.58 -21.70 24.73
N GLU A 387 -4.10 -22.33 25.79
CA GLU A 387 -3.69 -23.68 26.18
C GLU A 387 -4.12 -24.69 25.12
N GLU A 388 -5.33 -24.55 24.55
CA GLU A 388 -5.80 -25.43 23.47
C GLU A 388 -5.00 -25.23 22.16
N LEU A 389 -4.63 -23.98 21.83
CA LEU A 389 -3.84 -23.67 20.63
C LEU A 389 -2.36 -24.10 20.75
N GLU A 390 -1.80 -24.03 21.95
CA GLU A 390 -0.44 -24.46 22.26
C GLU A 390 -0.34 -25.99 22.39
N LYS A 391 -1.34 -26.64 23.01
CA LYS A 391 -1.49 -28.10 23.11
C LYS A 391 -1.72 -28.74 21.74
N GLY A 392 -2.57 -28.17 20.89
CA GLY A 392 -2.77 -28.63 19.51
C GLY A 392 -1.53 -28.46 18.62
N ASN A 393 -0.62 -27.54 18.95
CA ASN A 393 0.67 -27.41 18.26
C ASN A 393 1.69 -28.46 18.75
N GLN A 394 1.65 -28.84 20.03
CA GLN A 394 2.49 -29.92 20.57
C GLN A 394 2.08 -31.31 20.05
N GLU A 395 0.78 -31.56 19.87
CA GLU A 395 0.27 -32.85 19.35
C GLU A 395 0.61 -33.08 17.87
N VAL A 396 0.64 -32.03 17.05
CA VAL A 396 1.08 -32.10 15.63
C VAL A 396 2.60 -32.31 15.52
N LEU A 397 3.38 -31.81 16.49
CA LEU A 397 4.82 -32.07 16.58
C LEU A 397 5.12 -33.53 16.99
N ALA A 398 4.29 -34.12 17.86
CA ALA A 398 4.40 -35.53 18.26
C ALA A 398 3.92 -36.50 17.16
N GLY A 399 3.00 -36.07 16.28
CA GLY A 399 2.43 -36.89 15.20
C GLY A 399 3.38 -37.20 14.03
N ASN A 400 4.43 -36.39 13.82
CA ASN A 400 5.36 -36.57 12.70
C ASN A 400 6.51 -37.57 12.97
N LEU A 401 6.46 -38.31 14.07
CA LEU A 401 7.44 -39.34 14.45
C LEU A 401 6.89 -40.78 14.37
N LYS A 402 5.65 -40.99 13.89
CA LYS A 402 5.03 -42.34 13.88
C LYS A 402 4.81 -42.96 12.49
N ASP A 403 5.00 -42.23 11.41
CA ASP A 403 4.97 -42.80 10.06
C ASP A 403 6.37 -43.16 9.58
N GLY A 404 6.90 -44.24 10.14
CA GLY A 404 8.16 -44.82 9.69
C GLY A 404 8.90 -45.50 10.82
N LEU A 405 8.43 -46.69 11.21
CA LEU A 405 9.25 -47.81 11.67
C LEU A 405 8.33 -49.01 11.90
N GLY A 406 8.41 -49.96 10.96
CA GLY A 406 7.83 -51.28 11.12
C GLY A 406 8.43 -52.03 12.31
N HIS A 407 7.63 -52.97 12.82
CA HIS A 407 7.98 -53.95 13.85
C HIS A 407 9.44 -54.40 13.86
N ILE A 408 10.15 -54.15 14.96
CA ILE A 408 11.14 -55.10 15.50
C ILE A 408 10.99 -55.17 17.02
N ASN A 409 10.65 -56.38 17.47
CA ASN A 409 10.65 -56.83 18.85
C ASN A 409 12.11 -57.10 19.29
N LYS A 410 12.58 -56.58 20.44
CA LYS A 410 13.46 -57.28 21.41
C LYS A 410 13.93 -56.40 22.59
N LYS A 411 13.45 -56.78 23.78
CA LYS A 411 14.12 -56.94 25.09
C LYS A 411 15.47 -56.24 25.37
N THR A 412 15.45 -55.43 26.45
CA THR A 412 16.38 -55.35 27.61
C THR A 412 17.90 -55.27 27.41
N LYS A 413 18.55 -54.20 27.92
CA LYS A 413 19.36 -54.17 29.19
C LYS A 413 20.20 -52.89 29.32
N ASN A 414 20.31 -52.43 30.57
CA ASN A 414 21.20 -51.38 31.09
C ASN A 414 22.68 -51.52 30.69
N LYS A 415 23.39 -50.39 30.50
CA LYS A 415 24.58 -50.02 31.30
C LYS A 415 25.12 -48.61 30.99
N LYS A 416 25.69 -48.02 32.04
CA LYS A 416 26.33 -46.70 32.19
C LYS A 416 27.67 -46.60 31.41
N HIS A 417 27.99 -45.40 30.87
CA HIS A 417 29.18 -44.59 31.20
C HIS A 417 29.38 -43.40 30.23
N THR A 418 29.76 -42.26 30.78
CA THR A 418 30.40 -41.08 30.16
C THR A 418 31.94 -41.16 30.34
N PRO A 419 32.76 -40.17 29.93
CA PRO A 419 32.89 -39.46 28.64
C PRO A 419 34.37 -39.33 28.16
N SER A 420 34.59 -38.98 26.90
CA SER A 420 35.79 -38.31 26.30
C SER A 420 35.64 -38.41 24.78
N GLY A 421 35.82 -37.38 23.94
CA GLY A 421 36.92 -36.43 23.84
C GLY A 421 37.69 -36.77 22.55
N ILE A 422 38.05 -35.75 21.75
CA ILE A 422 38.89 -35.81 20.51
C ILE A 422 38.09 -36.19 19.24
N GLN A 423 38.29 -35.67 18.03
CA GLN A 423 38.83 -34.43 17.41
C GLN A 423 38.54 -34.60 15.90
N CYS A 424 38.54 -33.48 15.17
CA CYS A 424 38.44 -33.33 13.70
C CYS A 424 38.82 -34.53 12.82
N SER A 425 38.10 -34.72 11.70
CA SER A 425 38.69 -34.58 10.34
C SER A 425 37.64 -34.67 9.23
N LEU A 426 37.79 -33.77 8.27
CA LEU A 426 37.22 -33.81 6.93
C LEU A 426 37.68 -35.08 6.20
N GLU A 427 36.80 -35.74 5.46
CA GLU A 427 37.22 -36.44 4.24
C GLU A 427 36.09 -36.58 3.22
N ILE A 428 36.40 -36.11 2.01
CA ILE A 428 35.67 -36.27 0.76
C ILE A 428 35.83 -37.73 0.31
N LYS A 429 34.75 -38.41 -0.08
CA LYS A 429 34.87 -39.63 -0.90
C LYS A 429 33.98 -39.65 -2.12
N SER A 430 34.67 -40.06 -3.18
CA SER A 430 34.34 -40.20 -4.59
C SER A 430 33.46 -41.40 -4.91
N GLN A 431 32.90 -41.35 -6.11
CA GLN A 431 32.14 -42.37 -6.81
C GLN A 431 32.91 -43.67 -7.13
N LYS A 432 32.18 -44.79 -7.13
CA LYS A 432 32.33 -46.04 -7.94
C LYS A 432 31.22 -47.00 -7.46
N SER A 433 30.68 -48.00 -8.15
CA SER A 433 30.49 -48.40 -9.56
C SER A 433 29.53 -49.62 -9.48
N LYS A 434 28.79 -49.89 -10.55
CA LYS A 434 27.68 -50.88 -10.65
C LYS A 434 28.09 -52.36 -10.48
N THR A 435 27.12 -53.18 -10.04
CA THR A 435 26.91 -54.59 -10.43
C THR A 435 25.39 -54.90 -10.50
N ASP A 436 25.00 -55.75 -11.47
CA ASP A 436 23.67 -55.97 -12.07
C ASP A 436 22.70 -56.90 -11.27
N LEU A 437 21.41 -56.52 -11.09
CA LEU A 437 20.12 -57.08 -11.64
C LEU A 437 19.57 -58.41 -11.04
N PRO A 438 18.22 -58.63 -10.94
CA PRO A 438 17.20 -58.33 -11.96
C PRO A 438 15.83 -57.72 -11.56
N ALA A 439 15.27 -57.02 -12.56
CA ALA A 439 13.87 -56.79 -13.00
C ALA A 439 12.68 -56.64 -12.01
N ASN A 440 12.06 -55.46 -11.97
CA ASN A 440 10.85 -55.15 -12.77
C ASN A 440 10.45 -53.65 -12.66
N ASP A 441 9.84 -53.15 -13.73
CA ASP A 441 9.23 -51.81 -13.94
C ASP A 441 10.14 -50.57 -14.01
N ALA A 442 10.65 -50.31 -15.22
CA ALA A 442 11.27 -49.03 -15.59
C ALA A 442 10.56 -48.37 -16.79
N ALA A 443 10.06 -47.16 -16.58
CA ALA A 443 9.54 -46.29 -17.62
C ALA A 443 10.60 -46.06 -18.74
N SER A 444 10.17 -46.14 -20.00
CA SER A 444 11.02 -46.04 -21.18
C SER A 444 11.83 -44.73 -21.24
N ARG A 445 13.14 -44.86 -21.43
CA ARG A 445 14.09 -43.73 -21.52
C ARG A 445 13.86 -42.94 -22.82
N ALA A 446 13.72 -41.61 -22.71
CA ALA A 446 13.50 -40.75 -23.87
C ALA A 446 14.68 -40.78 -24.88
N PRO A 447 14.42 -40.97 -26.18
CA PRO A 447 15.44 -41.12 -27.23
C PRO A 447 16.23 -39.83 -27.46
N ASP A 448 17.47 -39.95 -27.94
CA ASP A 448 18.28 -38.79 -28.35
C ASP A 448 17.92 -38.34 -29.77
N LEU A 449 18.27 -37.09 -30.11
CA LEU A 449 17.84 -36.45 -31.37
C LEU A 449 18.21 -37.24 -32.64
N LYS A 450 19.29 -38.03 -32.59
CA LYS A 450 19.76 -38.86 -33.70
C LYS A 450 18.92 -40.12 -33.90
N ASP A 451 18.21 -40.57 -32.87
CA ASP A 451 17.46 -41.83 -32.87
C ASP A 451 15.97 -41.62 -33.20
N ILE A 452 15.52 -40.37 -33.36
CA ILE A 452 14.10 -40.04 -33.64
C ILE A 452 13.66 -40.59 -34.99
N LEU A 453 14.56 -40.64 -35.98
CA LEU A 453 14.26 -41.18 -37.31
C LEU A 453 13.94 -42.69 -37.27
N ASN A 454 14.37 -43.39 -36.21
CA ASN A 454 14.11 -44.81 -36.00
C ASN A 454 12.85 -45.05 -35.15
N VAL A 455 12.17 -43.99 -34.70
CA VAL A 455 10.87 -44.07 -34.02
C VAL A 455 9.76 -44.10 -35.07
N ASP A 456 8.70 -44.84 -34.79
CA ASP A 456 7.49 -44.91 -35.63
C ASP A 456 7.05 -43.48 -36.07
N PRO A 457 6.83 -43.24 -37.37
CA PRO A 457 6.45 -41.92 -37.90
C PRO A 457 5.30 -41.24 -37.16
N LEU A 458 4.34 -42.00 -36.63
CA LEU A 458 3.21 -41.45 -35.85
C LEU A 458 3.63 -40.92 -34.46
N GLN A 459 4.76 -41.37 -33.92
CA GLN A 459 5.25 -41.03 -32.58
C GLN A 459 6.48 -40.09 -32.60
N GLN A 460 7.05 -39.80 -33.77
CA GLN A 460 8.24 -38.94 -33.92
C GLN A 460 8.04 -37.54 -33.33
N GLY A 461 6.83 -36.96 -33.46
CA GLY A 461 6.52 -35.65 -32.88
C GLY A 461 6.62 -35.63 -31.35
N GLN A 462 6.16 -36.70 -30.68
CA GLN A 462 6.24 -36.83 -29.23
C GLN A 462 7.68 -37.11 -28.78
N ALA A 463 8.41 -37.95 -29.50
CA ALA A 463 9.82 -38.24 -29.27
C ALA A 463 10.69 -36.97 -29.39
N LEU A 464 10.44 -36.12 -30.41
CA LEU A 464 11.14 -34.86 -30.61
C LEU A 464 10.88 -33.85 -29.49
N MET A 465 9.64 -33.76 -29.00
CA MET A 465 9.31 -32.92 -27.85
C MET A 465 10.01 -33.39 -26.56
N ALA A 466 10.06 -34.71 -26.33
CA ALA A 466 10.74 -35.29 -25.18
C ALA A 466 12.27 -35.05 -25.23
N ALA A 467 12.89 -35.28 -26.39
CA ALA A 467 14.31 -35.03 -26.62
C ALA A 467 14.67 -33.53 -26.45
N SER A 468 13.81 -32.62 -26.94
CA SER A 468 14.00 -31.17 -26.79
C SER A 468 13.91 -30.70 -25.33
N LYS A 469 12.98 -31.27 -24.54
CA LYS A 469 12.89 -30.99 -23.10
C LYS A 469 14.12 -31.49 -22.35
N LYS A 470 14.63 -32.68 -22.69
CA LYS A 470 15.87 -33.25 -22.13
C LYS A 470 17.08 -32.36 -22.43
N ARG A 471 17.24 -31.88 -23.67
CA ARG A 471 18.29 -30.94 -24.08
C ARG A 471 18.22 -29.61 -23.32
N LYS A 472 17.03 -28.99 -23.18
CA LYS A 472 16.86 -27.76 -22.39
C LYS A 472 17.21 -27.95 -20.91
N LYS A 473 16.88 -29.11 -20.33
CA LYS A 473 17.22 -29.44 -18.93
C LYS A 473 18.73 -29.63 -18.74
N GLN A 474 19.40 -30.24 -19.72
CA GLN A 474 20.87 -30.38 -19.72
C GLN A 474 21.58 -29.03 -19.90
N GLN A 475 21.10 -28.16 -20.81
CA GLN A 475 21.65 -26.81 -20.99
C GLN A 475 21.47 -25.93 -19.74
N LYS A 476 20.36 -26.06 -19.02
CA LYS A 476 20.16 -25.40 -17.72
C LYS A 476 21.13 -25.90 -16.64
N ARG A 477 21.41 -27.21 -16.62
CA ARG A 477 22.38 -27.79 -15.68
C ARG A 477 23.83 -27.42 -16.00
N ALA A 478 24.15 -27.23 -17.28
CA ALA A 478 25.48 -26.80 -17.73
C ALA A 478 25.67 -25.27 -17.73
N GLY A 479 24.73 -24.49 -17.17
CA GLY A 479 24.82 -23.02 -17.10
C GLY A 479 24.74 -22.29 -18.45
N LEU A 480 24.44 -22.99 -19.54
CA LEU A 480 24.48 -22.49 -20.92
C LEU A 480 23.16 -21.89 -21.42
N TYR A 481 22.13 -21.78 -20.58
CA TYR A 481 20.81 -21.30 -20.97
C TYR A 481 20.63 -19.81 -20.66
N LYS A 482 20.94 -18.92 -21.62
CA LYS A 482 20.53 -17.51 -21.58
C LYS A 482 19.06 -17.39 -21.99
N CYS A 483 18.24 -16.74 -21.17
CA CYS A 483 16.91 -16.27 -21.59
C CYS A 483 17.07 -15.25 -22.73
N PRO A 484 16.27 -15.29 -23.80
CA PRO A 484 16.29 -14.21 -24.78
C PRO A 484 15.75 -12.94 -24.10
N SER A 485 16.58 -11.90 -24.03
CA SER A 485 16.14 -10.53 -23.74
C SER A 485 15.20 -10.07 -24.85
N GLN A 486 14.21 -9.25 -24.51
CA GLN A 486 13.18 -8.73 -25.42
C GLN A 486 13.70 -7.77 -26.53
N SER A 487 14.98 -7.83 -26.91
CA SER A 487 15.58 -6.93 -27.91
C SER A 487 16.17 -7.65 -29.14
N SER A 488 15.78 -8.90 -29.44
CA SER A 488 16.36 -9.65 -30.58
C SER A 488 15.35 -10.35 -31.49
N ILE A 489 14.10 -9.90 -31.53
CA ILE A 489 13.08 -10.40 -32.50
C ILE A 489 13.11 -9.63 -33.84
N VAL A 490 13.97 -8.62 -34.00
CA VAL A 490 14.18 -7.94 -35.28
C VAL A 490 15.59 -8.25 -35.76
N HIS A 491 15.80 -9.41 -36.37
CA HIS A 491 16.89 -9.61 -37.37
C HIS A 491 16.96 -10.99 -38.04
N TYR A 492 16.06 -11.94 -37.72
CA TYR A 492 16.08 -13.26 -38.35
C TYR A 492 14.77 -13.55 -39.11
N PHE A 493 14.50 -12.77 -40.15
CA PHE A 493 13.56 -13.15 -41.21
C PHE A 493 13.87 -12.44 -42.53
N ILE A 494 15.14 -12.38 -42.93
CA ILE A 494 15.51 -12.12 -44.33
C ILE A 494 16.70 -13.04 -44.65
N SER A 495 16.39 -14.28 -45.01
CA SER A 495 17.25 -15.06 -45.89
C SER A 495 16.41 -16.17 -46.49
N SER A 496 16.48 -16.26 -47.81
CA SER A 496 15.90 -17.25 -48.72
C SER A 496 14.51 -16.95 -49.30
N HIS A 497 14.50 -16.87 -50.64
CA HIS A 497 13.40 -16.94 -51.62
C HIS A 497 12.94 -15.63 -52.30
N SER A 498 13.70 -15.28 -53.35
CA SER A 498 13.29 -14.97 -54.73
C SER A 498 12.10 -14.02 -55.01
N MET A 499 12.46 -12.91 -55.68
CA MET A 499 11.76 -12.17 -56.74
C MET A 499 10.27 -12.48 -56.98
N VAL A 500 9.42 -11.44 -56.87
CA VAL A 500 8.57 -10.88 -57.96
C VAL A 500 7.70 -9.74 -57.39
N SER A 501 7.79 -8.58 -58.06
CA SER A 501 6.83 -7.46 -58.19
C SER A 501 5.74 -7.23 -57.12
N LEU A 502 5.82 -6.10 -56.40
CA LEU A 502 4.69 -5.51 -55.66
C LEU A 502 4.71 -3.97 -55.79
N LYS A 503 4.39 -3.49 -57.00
CA LYS A 503 3.74 -2.19 -57.21
C LYS A 503 2.23 -2.44 -57.30
N SER A 504 1.54 -2.41 -56.17
CA SER A 504 0.10 -2.15 -56.00
C SER A 504 -0.29 -2.59 -54.59
N LEU A 505 -1.23 -1.87 -53.95
CA LEU A 505 -1.80 -2.11 -52.61
C LEU A 505 -1.07 -1.48 -51.41
N TYR A 506 -0.82 -0.18 -51.49
CA TYR A 506 -0.88 0.72 -50.32
C TYR A 506 -2.04 1.71 -50.52
N SER A 507 -3.28 1.22 -50.37
CA SER A 507 -4.48 2.09 -50.38
C SER A 507 -5.60 1.62 -49.44
N HIS A 508 -5.42 0.60 -48.60
CA HIS A 508 -6.48 0.16 -47.69
C HIS A 508 -5.92 -0.46 -46.42
N LEU A 509 -5.51 0.35 -45.42
CA LEU A 509 -5.40 -0.09 -44.02
C LEU A 509 -5.20 1.07 -43.02
N VAL A 510 -5.95 2.17 -43.18
CA VAL A 510 -6.11 3.21 -42.13
C VAL A 510 -7.60 3.43 -41.81
N LEU A 511 -8.43 2.40 -42.02
CA LEU A 511 -9.88 2.49 -41.82
C LEU A 511 -10.43 1.37 -40.94
N PHE A 512 -9.82 1.11 -39.77
CA PHE A 512 -10.43 0.25 -38.75
C PHE A 512 -9.89 0.55 -37.34
N SER A 513 -10.17 1.75 -36.80
CA SER A 513 -10.24 1.94 -35.33
C SER A 513 -10.95 3.23 -34.88
N LEU A 514 -11.92 3.74 -35.66
CA LEU A 514 -12.68 4.96 -35.32
C LEU A 514 -14.21 4.79 -35.38
N LEU A 515 -14.70 3.57 -35.10
CA LEU A 515 -16.14 3.30 -34.95
C LEU A 515 -16.40 2.42 -33.74
N SER A 516 -16.20 2.99 -32.55
CA SER A 516 -16.97 2.64 -31.36
C SER A 516 -16.63 3.65 -30.27
N PHE A 517 -17.20 4.86 -30.33
CA PHE A 517 -17.60 5.66 -29.15
C PHE A 517 -18.18 7.02 -29.59
N HIS A 518 -19.41 7.06 -30.12
CA HIS A 518 -20.31 8.19 -29.85
C HIS A 518 -21.76 7.90 -30.28
N ARG A 519 -22.56 7.45 -29.30
CA ARG A 519 -24.01 7.70 -29.24
C ARG A 519 -24.33 8.16 -27.82
N HIS A 520 -24.30 9.46 -27.57
CA HIS A 520 -25.46 10.22 -27.03
C HIS A 520 -25.07 11.66 -26.68
N LYS A 521 -25.81 12.62 -27.29
CA LYS A 521 -26.25 13.94 -26.78
C LYS A 521 -25.18 14.86 -26.15
N SER A 522 -25.07 16.16 -26.42
CA SER A 522 -25.78 17.15 -27.23
C SER A 522 -25.19 18.49 -26.76
N GLY A 523 -24.89 19.44 -27.67
CA GLY A 523 -24.85 20.86 -27.29
C GLY A 523 -23.53 21.62 -27.51
N LYS A 524 -23.53 22.38 -28.61
CA LYS A 524 -22.95 23.73 -28.78
C LYS A 524 -21.44 23.97 -28.60
N LYS A 525 -20.80 24.18 -29.77
CA LYS A 525 -19.89 25.26 -30.17
C LYS A 525 -19.11 25.97 -29.05
N ILE A 526 -17.78 26.03 -29.16
CA ILE A 526 -17.02 27.23 -29.60
C ILE A 526 -15.52 26.89 -29.74
N LYS A 527 -14.96 27.50 -30.79
CA LYS A 527 -13.57 27.64 -31.25
C LYS A 527 -12.51 27.69 -30.12
N ASN A 528 -11.33 27.11 -30.36
CA ASN A 528 -10.06 27.84 -30.22
C ASN A 528 -8.88 27.19 -30.97
N LYS A 529 -8.14 28.06 -31.64
CA LYS A 529 -6.87 27.88 -32.37
C LYS A 529 -5.72 27.60 -31.40
N ILE A 530 -4.81 26.69 -31.75
CA ILE A 530 -3.35 26.73 -31.45
C ILE A 530 -2.67 25.95 -32.59
N VAL A 531 -2.29 26.57 -33.73
CA VAL A 531 -0.95 27.10 -34.06
C VAL A 531 0.21 26.26 -33.51
N ILE A 532 0.71 25.37 -34.37
CA ILE A 532 2.00 24.71 -34.28
C ILE A 532 3.03 25.64 -34.93
N ILE A 533 4.11 25.97 -34.23
CA ILE A 533 5.34 26.49 -34.84
C ILE A 533 6.40 25.41 -34.66
N VAL A 534 6.78 24.85 -35.82
CA VAL A 534 7.98 24.11 -36.26
C VAL A 534 8.83 23.40 -35.21
#